data_AF-A0A6V7HW53-F1
#
_entry.id   AF-A0A6V7HW53-F1
#
_cell.length_a   1.000
_cell.length_b   1.000
_cell.length_c   1.000
_cell.angle_alpha   90.00
_cell.angle_beta   90.00
_cell.angle_gamma   90.00
#
_symmetry.space_group_name_H-M   'P 1'
#
loop_
_entity.id
_entity.type
_entity.pdbx_description
1 polymer ?
#
loop_
_entity_poly.entity_id
_entity_poly.type
_entity_poly.pdbx_seq_one_letter_code
_entity_poly.pdbx_strand_id
1 'polypeptide(L)'
;VRTKEEPDEPYRYEAVAVIHKDLEIYDVHGLHGLKSCHTGVGRNVGYKIPITKLTEMDVLGNIHDPEYSARENELKALSTLFSKGCLVGKWSPDPAINTRL
;
A
#
# COMPACT_ATOMS: atom_id res chain seq x y z
N VAL A 1 18.17 -12.66 -5.58
CA VAL A 1 18.27 -14.11 -5.32
C VAL A 1 17.04 -14.76 -5.95
N ARG A 2 17.26 -15.55 -7.01
CA ARG A 2 16.24 -16.38 -7.67
C ARG A 2 16.03 -17.67 -6.86
N THR A 3 14.86 -18.30 -7.00
CA THR A 3 14.63 -19.62 -6.42
C THR A 3 15.34 -20.68 -7.28
N LYS A 4 15.51 -21.89 -6.74
CA LYS A 4 16.01 -23.03 -7.54
C LYS A 4 14.98 -23.50 -8.57
N GLU A 5 13.71 -23.22 -8.32
CA GLU A 5 12.56 -23.62 -9.14
C GLU A 5 12.38 -22.68 -10.33
N GLU A 6 12.72 -21.39 -10.16
CA GLU A 6 12.51 -20.33 -11.14
C GLU A 6 13.81 -19.52 -11.36
N PRO A 7 14.84 -20.12 -11.97
CA PRO A 7 16.15 -19.47 -12.12
C PRO A 7 16.16 -18.32 -13.14
N ASP A 8 15.32 -18.41 -14.17
CA ASP A 8 15.32 -17.51 -15.33
C ASP A 8 14.22 -16.45 -15.29
N GLU A 9 13.41 -16.42 -14.23
CA GLU A 9 12.35 -15.42 -14.11
C GLU A 9 12.91 -13.99 -14.14
N PRO A 10 12.29 -13.03 -14.83
CA PRO A 10 12.76 -11.65 -14.87
C PRO A 10 12.66 -10.95 -13.51
N TYR A 11 11.71 -11.36 -12.65
CA TYR A 11 11.46 -10.74 -11.34
C TYR A 11 11.63 -11.72 -10.18
N ARG A 12 11.92 -11.19 -8.99
CA ARG A 12 12.10 -12.04 -7.79
C ARG A 12 10.76 -12.51 -7.26
N TYR A 13 9.76 -11.65 -7.42
CA TYR A 13 8.35 -11.85 -7.15
C TYR A 13 7.63 -10.70 -7.85
N GLU A 14 6.38 -10.95 -8.23
CA GLU A 14 5.51 -9.93 -8.81
C GLU A 14 4.55 -9.38 -7.76
N ALA A 15 4.16 -8.12 -7.91
CA ALA A 15 3.16 -7.51 -7.05
C ALA A 15 1.78 -7.69 -7.67
N VAL A 16 0.86 -8.30 -6.92
CA VAL A 16 -0.52 -8.49 -7.32
C VAL A 16 -1.46 -8.03 -6.22
N ALA A 17 -2.62 -7.51 -6.62
CA ALA A 17 -3.74 -7.26 -5.73
C ALA A 17 -4.70 -8.44 -5.84
N VAL A 18 -5.02 -9.08 -4.72
CA VAL A 18 -5.94 -10.22 -4.68
C VAL A 18 -7.25 -9.75 -4.07
N ILE A 19 -8.35 -10.02 -4.76
CA ILE A 19 -9.71 -9.70 -4.32
C ILE A 19 -10.57 -10.96 -4.30
N HIS A 20 -11.68 -10.91 -3.56
CA HIS A 20 -12.67 -11.97 -3.61
C HIS A 20 -13.40 -11.98 -4.96
N LYS A 21 -13.75 -13.17 -5.45
CA LYS A 21 -14.39 -13.36 -6.75
C LYS A 21 -15.79 -12.71 -6.84
N ASP A 22 -16.51 -12.68 -5.72
CA ASP A 22 -17.86 -12.12 -5.58
C ASP A 22 -17.86 -10.61 -5.31
N LEU A 23 -16.69 -9.98 -5.25
CA LEU A 23 -16.57 -8.55 -5.05
C LEU A 23 -16.84 -7.80 -6.36
N GLU A 24 -17.92 -7.01 -6.39
CA GLU A 24 -18.34 -6.26 -7.57
C GLU A 24 -17.47 -5.03 -7.83
N ILE A 25 -16.26 -5.26 -8.36
CA ILE A 25 -15.30 -4.22 -8.75
C ILE A 25 -14.99 -4.36 -10.23
N TYR A 26 -15.18 -3.28 -10.98
CA TYR A 26 -14.95 -3.23 -12.42
C TYR A 26 -13.67 -2.50 -12.81
N ASP A 27 -13.14 -1.68 -11.91
CA ASP A 27 -11.89 -0.94 -12.08
C ASP A 27 -11.27 -0.59 -10.71
N VAL A 28 -10.09 0.02 -10.74
CA VAL A 28 -9.31 0.33 -9.53
C VAL A 28 -9.99 1.33 -8.57
N HIS A 29 -10.92 2.17 -9.04
CA HIS A 29 -11.66 3.10 -8.18
C HIS A 29 -12.65 2.38 -7.26
N GLY A 30 -13.07 1.18 -7.63
CA GLY A 30 -13.87 0.30 -6.75
C GLY A 30 -13.15 -0.12 -5.47
N LEU A 31 -11.86 0.19 -5.32
CA LEU A 31 -11.12 0.01 -4.06
C LEU A 31 -11.55 0.95 -2.94
N HIS A 32 -12.19 2.08 -3.27
CA HIS A 32 -12.56 3.09 -2.29
C HIS A 32 -13.58 2.54 -1.26
N GLY A 33 -13.29 2.76 0.02
CA GLY A 33 -14.12 2.28 1.13
C GLY A 33 -13.96 0.79 1.46
N LEU A 34 -13.17 0.02 0.71
CA LEU A 34 -12.91 -1.39 1.04
C LEU A 34 -12.00 -1.54 2.26
N LYS A 35 -11.89 -2.77 2.75
CA LYS A 35 -10.88 -3.15 3.73
C LYS A 35 -9.62 -3.63 3.03
N SER A 36 -8.44 -3.22 3.51
CA SER A 36 -7.16 -3.60 2.92
C SER A 36 -6.29 -4.42 3.88
N CYS A 37 -5.52 -5.36 3.31
CA CYS A 37 -4.56 -6.18 4.02
C CYS A 37 -3.18 -5.99 3.39
N HIS A 38 -2.22 -5.49 4.16
CA HIS A 38 -0.90 -5.14 3.67
C HIS A 38 0.18 -5.99 4.33
N THR A 39 1.26 -6.26 3.58
CA THR A 39 2.39 -7.04 4.10
C THR A 39 3.17 -6.32 5.21
N GLY A 40 3.04 -5.00 5.33
CA GLY A 40 3.74 -4.15 6.30
C GLY A 40 4.35 -2.90 5.68
N VAL A 41 4.53 -1.87 6.51
CA VAL A 41 5.01 -0.54 6.10
C VAL A 41 6.41 -0.61 5.47
N GLY A 42 6.65 0.17 4.42
CA GLY A 42 7.94 0.25 3.74
C GLY A 42 8.35 -0.98 2.91
N ARG A 43 7.54 -2.05 2.89
CA ARG A 43 7.76 -3.23 2.04
C ARG A 43 7.36 -2.95 0.59
N ASN A 44 7.84 -3.79 -0.34
CA ASN A 44 7.59 -3.59 -1.77
C ASN A 44 6.12 -3.86 -2.15
N VAL A 45 5.72 -5.14 -2.19
CA VAL A 45 4.42 -5.58 -2.75
C VAL A 45 3.22 -5.04 -1.98
N GLY A 46 3.28 -5.01 -0.65
CA GLY A 46 2.15 -4.57 0.16
C GLY A 46 2.15 -3.09 0.56
N TYR A 47 3.11 -2.27 0.11
CA TYR A 47 3.17 -0.86 0.51
C TYR A 47 3.67 0.07 -0.61
N LYS A 48 4.96 0.00 -0.96
CA LYS A 48 5.57 0.93 -1.93
C LYS A 48 4.93 0.83 -3.32
N ILE A 49 4.76 -0.38 -3.83
CA ILE A 49 4.20 -0.60 -5.16
C ILE A 49 2.73 -0.15 -5.22
N PRO A 50 1.84 -0.53 -4.27
CA PRO A 50 0.47 -0.01 -4.22
C PRO A 50 0.40 1.52 -4.15
N ILE A 51 1.21 2.18 -3.32
CA ILE A 51 1.22 3.65 -3.24
C ILE A 51 1.55 4.25 -4.60
N THR A 52 2.65 3.84 -5.23
CA THR A 52 3.05 4.37 -6.54
C THR A 52 1.97 4.14 -7.59
N LYS A 53 1.42 2.93 -7.67
CA LYS A 53 0.43 2.59 -8.70
C LYS A 53 -0.91 3.28 -8.48
N LEU A 54 -1.39 3.36 -7.24
CA LEU A 54 -2.64 4.05 -6.94
C LEU A 54 -2.53 5.57 -7.10
N THR A 55 -1.35 6.16 -6.87
CA THR A 55 -1.08 7.57 -7.21
C THR A 55 -1.07 7.79 -8.72
N GLU A 56 -0.37 6.95 -9.50
CA GLU A 56 -0.35 7.05 -10.98
C GLU A 56 -1.75 6.93 -11.60
N MET A 57 -2.64 6.17 -10.96
CA MET A 57 -4.02 5.96 -11.40
C MET A 57 -5.01 6.99 -10.84
N ASP A 58 -4.56 8.00 -10.10
CA ASP A 58 -5.40 9.05 -9.47
C ASP A 58 -6.47 8.50 -8.50
N VAL A 59 -6.19 7.33 -7.90
CA VAL A 59 -7.07 6.70 -6.90
C VAL A 59 -6.67 7.07 -5.48
N LEU A 60 -5.36 7.23 -5.25
CA LEU A 60 -4.83 7.66 -3.96
C LEU A 60 -4.90 9.19 -3.86
N GLY A 61 -5.40 9.71 -2.74
CA GLY A 61 -5.50 11.15 -2.51
C GLY A 61 -4.15 11.86 -2.46
N ASN A 62 -4.17 13.17 -2.20
CA ASN A 62 -2.96 14.00 -2.15
C ASN A 62 -1.93 13.47 -1.14
N ILE A 63 -0.71 13.17 -1.62
CA ILE A 63 0.44 12.74 -0.82
C ILE A 63 1.56 13.79 -0.75
N HIS A 64 1.29 15.01 -1.21
CA HIS A 64 2.25 16.12 -1.30
C HIS A 64 1.84 17.33 -0.46
N ASP A 65 1.05 17.11 0.59
CA ASP A 65 0.69 18.16 1.54
C ASP A 65 1.92 18.55 2.38
N PRO A 66 2.40 19.82 2.29
CA PRO A 66 3.60 20.25 2.98
C PRO A 66 3.44 20.34 4.50
N GLU A 67 2.21 20.27 5.03
CA GLU A 67 1.96 20.24 6.48
C GLU A 67 2.35 18.91 7.13
N TYR A 68 2.44 17.83 6.35
CA TYR A 68 2.70 16.48 6.83
C TYR A 68 4.03 15.95 6.31
N SER A 69 4.67 15.07 7.09
CA SER A 69 5.80 14.30 6.58
C SER A 69 5.35 13.39 5.42
N ALA A 70 6.30 12.96 4.58
CA ALA A 70 6.01 12.03 3.48
C ALA A 70 5.31 10.76 3.97
N ARG A 71 5.70 10.23 5.14
CA ARG A 71 5.08 9.05 5.73
C ARG A 71 3.66 9.31 6.22
N GLU A 72 3.40 10.44 6.86
CA GLU A 72 2.06 10.83 7.28
C GLU A 72 1.12 11.02 6.08
N ASN A 73 1.62 11.64 5.01
CA ASN A 73 0.90 11.78 3.76
C ASN A 73 0.48 10.41 3.18
N GLU A 74 1.41 9.46 3.08
CA GLU A 74 1.13 8.09 2.61
C GLU A 74 0.07 7.40 3.48
N LEU A 75 0.22 7.47 4.81
CA LEU A 75 -0.69 6.82 5.76
C LEU A 75 -2.09 7.45 5.74
N LYS A 76 -2.17 8.78 5.69
CA LYS A 76 -3.42 9.55 5.59
C LYS A 76 -4.16 9.24 4.30
N ALA A 77 -3.45 9.16 3.17
CA ALA A 77 -4.06 8.85 1.88
C ALA A 77 -4.60 7.42 1.85
N LEU A 78 -3.84 6.44 2.37
CA LEU A 78 -4.32 5.05 2.51
C LEU A 78 -5.52 4.95 3.45
N SER A 79 -5.50 5.68 4.58
CA SER A 79 -6.60 5.70 5.55
C SER A 79 -7.85 6.41 5.03
N THR A 80 -7.71 7.31 4.05
CA THR A 80 -8.84 7.95 3.38
C THR A 80 -9.44 7.02 2.33
N LEU A 81 -8.59 6.33 1.57
CA LEU A 81 -9.00 5.42 0.51
C LEU A 81 -9.73 4.18 1.05
N PHE A 82 -9.20 3.54 2.10
CA PHE A 82 -9.74 2.30 2.66
C PHE A 82 -10.50 2.56 3.97
N SER A 83 -11.61 1.85 4.19
CA SER A 83 -12.39 2.00 5.43
C SER A 83 -11.68 1.44 6.66
N LYS A 84 -10.89 0.37 6.49
CA LYS A 84 -10.00 -0.21 7.51
C LYS A 84 -8.81 -0.86 6.81
N GLY A 85 -7.65 -0.84 7.46
CA GLY A 85 -6.44 -1.46 6.94
C GLY A 85 -5.66 -2.22 8.01
N CYS A 86 -5.03 -3.33 7.62
CA CYS A 86 -3.96 -3.95 8.41
C CYS A 86 -2.62 -3.61 7.77
N LEU A 87 -1.87 -2.67 8.36
CA LEU A 87 -0.54 -2.27 7.92
C LEU A 87 0.45 -2.29 9.09
N VAL A 88 1.06 -3.45 9.33
CA VAL A 88 1.94 -3.64 10.49
C VAL A 88 3.34 -3.06 10.29
N GLY A 89 4.08 -2.91 11.40
CA GLY A 89 5.49 -2.56 11.41
C GLY A 89 5.79 -1.21 12.08
N LYS A 90 7.03 -0.74 11.93
CA LYS A 90 7.49 0.53 12.48
C LYS A 90 7.30 1.64 11.45
N TRP A 91 6.28 2.47 11.65
CA TRP A 91 5.84 3.54 10.77
C TRP A 91 6.78 4.73 10.79
N SER A 92 7.39 5.05 11.94
CA SER A 92 8.43 6.09 12.06
C SER A 92 9.67 5.54 12.78
N PRO A 93 10.90 5.92 12.38
CA PRO A 93 12.10 5.57 13.13
C PRO A 93 12.09 6.14 14.56
N ASP A 94 11.43 7.27 14.77
CA ASP A 94 11.22 7.89 16.09
C ASP A 94 10.11 7.14 16.86
N PRO A 95 10.38 6.60 18.07
CA PRO A 95 9.40 5.86 18.84
C PRO A 95 8.16 6.66 19.28
N ALA A 96 8.32 7.94 19.59
CA ALA A 96 7.24 8.81 20.04
C ALA A 96 6.29 9.10 18.87
N ILE A 97 6.85 9.41 17.68
CA ILE A 97 6.06 9.60 16.47
C ILE A 97 5.38 8.28 16.07
N ASN A 98 6.11 7.15 16.11
CA ASN A 98 5.57 5.84 15.73
C ASN A 98 4.34 5.41 16.54
N THR A 99 4.25 5.84 17.80
CA THR A 99 3.11 5.51 18.67
C THR A 99 1.91 6.42 18.40
N ARG A 100 2.14 7.59 17.81
CA ARG A 100 1.11 8.62 17.57
C ARG A 100 0.47 8.53 16.17
N LEU A 101 1.19 7.94 15.22
CA LEU A 101 0.68 7.64 13.88
C LEU A 101 -0.22 6.40 13.93
#